data_AF-A0A0E0IEU0-F1
#
_entry.id   AF-A0A0E0IEU0-F1
#
_cell.length_a   1.000
_cell.length_b   1.000
_cell.length_c   1.000
_cell.angle_alpha   90.00
_cell.angle_beta   90.00
_cell.angle_gamma   90.00
#
_symmetry.space_group_name_H-M   'P 1'
#
loop_
_entity.id
_entity.type
_entity.pdbx_description
1 polymer ?
#
loop_
_entity_poly.entity_id
_entity_poly.type
_entity_poly.pdbx_seq_one_letter_code
_entity_poly.pdbx_strand_id
1 'polypeptide(L)'
;MWEPPLLMRHPPGIIAWLPRHPNIQELAVEGRHVLMASAPSEAEPCRRLLAGGPPNPLHLLTNQPPPTTCPDEQRLLEASMAYVAGNPIMTDAEFDELKLRLRKEGSEIVQEGPRCSLRSRKVYSDLTVDYFKMFLLNVPAAVVALTLFFFLDDLTGFEITYLLELPEPFSFIFTWFAALPLIFWVAQAITSAIVKDFLILKGPCPNCGNENLSFFGTILSVPSGGARNSVKCANCSSSLVYDSASRLITLPETAEA
;
A
#
# COMPACT_ATOMS: atom_id res chain seq x y z
N MET A 1 54.85 28.05 -42.80
CA MET A 1 54.69 29.25 -41.94
C MET A 1 54.40 28.71 -40.55
N TRP A 2 55.36 28.61 -39.61
CA TRP A 2 56.17 29.68 -38.96
C TRP A 2 55.24 30.83 -38.54
N GLU A 3 55.06 31.29 -37.30
CA GLU A 3 55.54 31.01 -35.93
C GLU A 3 54.56 31.77 -34.97
N PRO A 4 54.49 31.46 -33.65
CA PRO A 4 53.75 32.22 -32.61
C PRO A 4 54.69 33.29 -31.96
N PRO A 5 54.57 33.68 -30.67
CA PRO A 5 53.53 34.37 -29.89
C PRO A 5 53.97 35.83 -29.54
N LEU A 6 53.20 36.62 -28.76
CA LEU A 6 53.73 37.47 -27.66
C LEU A 6 52.68 38.33 -26.93
N LEU A 7 52.91 38.38 -25.62
CA LEU A 7 52.42 39.25 -24.56
C LEU A 7 52.35 40.75 -24.90
N MET A 8 51.39 41.47 -24.31
CA MET A 8 51.60 42.54 -23.30
C MET A 8 50.40 43.52 -23.21
N ARG A 9 49.89 43.74 -21.99
CA ARG A 9 49.77 45.07 -21.31
C ARG A 9 48.78 45.02 -20.14
N HIS A 10 49.28 45.20 -18.91
CA HIS A 10 48.57 45.87 -17.80
C HIS A 10 48.63 47.40 -18.03
N PRO A 11 47.82 48.31 -17.39
CA PRO A 11 47.36 48.32 -15.99
C PRO A 11 45.92 48.93 -15.81
N PRO A 12 45.58 49.65 -14.71
CA PRO A 12 44.82 49.19 -13.54
C PRO A 12 43.39 49.78 -13.45
N GLY A 13 42.47 49.13 -12.72
CA GLY A 13 41.19 49.76 -12.39
C GLY A 13 40.11 48.80 -11.89
N ILE A 14 39.91 48.79 -10.57
CA ILE A 14 38.64 48.63 -9.82
C ILE A 14 37.50 47.87 -10.54
N ILE A 15 37.21 46.62 -10.13
CA ILE A 15 35.86 46.04 -10.25
C ILE A 15 35.52 45.21 -8.99
N ALA A 16 34.49 45.68 -8.32
CA ALA A 16 33.52 45.05 -7.41
C ALA A 16 33.82 43.67 -6.78
N TRP A 17 33.75 43.67 -5.44
CA TRP A 17 33.57 42.49 -4.60
C TRP A 17 32.24 41.81 -4.88
N LEU A 18 32.27 40.55 -5.32
CA LEU A 18 31.12 39.64 -5.24
C LEU A 18 31.49 38.47 -4.31
N PRO A 19 30.89 38.35 -3.11
CA PRO A 19 31.21 37.28 -2.20
C PRO A 19 30.48 35.99 -2.58
N ARG A 20 31.32 34.98 -2.88
CA ARG A 20 31.18 33.55 -2.62
C ARG A 20 30.11 33.23 -1.55
N HIS A 21 29.01 32.60 -1.95
CA HIS A 21 28.02 32.02 -1.03
C HIS A 21 28.58 30.80 -0.29
N PRO A 22 28.53 30.74 1.05
CA PRO A 22 28.57 29.50 1.80
C PRO A 22 27.18 29.14 2.36
N ASN A 23 26.89 27.84 2.31
CA ASN A 23 26.17 27.01 3.28
C ASN A 23 25.07 27.66 4.15
N ILE A 24 23.81 27.24 3.93
CA ILE A 24 22.68 27.49 4.83
C ILE A 24 22.37 26.17 5.54
N GLN A 25 22.98 25.94 6.70
CA GLN A 25 22.64 24.83 7.60
C GLN A 25 22.50 25.24 9.08
N GLU A 26 22.47 26.54 9.41
CA GLU A 26 22.41 27.00 10.81
C GLU A 26 21.37 28.10 11.08
N LEU A 27 20.09 27.86 10.79
CA LEU A 27 19.01 28.66 11.35
C LEU A 27 17.86 27.75 11.79
N ALA A 28 18.10 27.03 12.88
CA ALA A 28 17.04 26.57 13.77
C ALA A 28 16.86 27.60 14.89
N VAL A 29 15.65 27.65 15.46
CA VAL A 29 15.19 28.49 16.60
C VAL A 29 14.53 29.80 16.19
N GLU A 30 13.23 29.73 15.85
CA GLU A 30 12.16 30.42 16.59
C GLU A 30 10.81 29.89 16.07
N GLY A 31 9.90 29.54 16.98
CA GLY A 31 8.72 28.70 16.69
C GLY A 31 7.71 29.28 15.69
N ARG A 32 7.32 28.44 14.72
CA ARG A 32 5.99 28.46 14.08
C ARG A 32 5.78 27.11 13.37
N HIS A 33 4.63 26.48 13.65
CA HIS A 33 4.04 25.31 13.00
C HIS A 33 4.79 24.77 11.76
N VAL A 34 5.68 23.80 11.96
CA VAL A 34 6.17 22.96 10.87
C VAL A 34 5.16 21.84 10.72
N LEU A 35 4.29 22.00 9.71
CA LEU A 35 3.63 20.89 9.05
C LEU A 35 4.70 19.82 8.82
N MET A 36 4.54 18.66 9.45
CA MET A 36 5.24 17.47 9.01
C MET A 36 4.72 17.12 7.61
N ALA A 37 5.31 17.76 6.60
CA ALA A 37 5.45 17.15 5.31
C ALA A 37 6.39 15.97 5.54
N SER A 38 5.80 14.82 5.86
CA SER A 38 6.44 13.53 5.68
C SER A 38 7.11 13.55 4.30
N ALA A 39 8.39 13.19 4.27
CA ALA A 39 9.12 12.94 3.03
C ALA A 39 8.22 12.16 2.05
N PRO A 40 8.20 12.52 0.76
CA PRO A 40 7.42 11.76 -0.21
C PRO A 40 8.01 10.36 -0.26
N SER A 41 7.30 9.40 0.32
CA SER A 41 7.56 7.98 0.11
C SER A 41 7.54 7.73 -1.39
N GLU A 42 8.53 7.00 -1.90
CA GLU A 42 8.67 6.52 -3.30
C GLU A 42 7.43 5.78 -3.85
N ALA A 43 6.35 5.61 -3.06
CA ALA A 43 5.08 5.02 -3.42
C ALA A 43 4.16 5.91 -4.30
N GLU A 44 4.42 7.21 -4.42
CA GLU A 44 3.52 8.14 -5.13
C GLU A 44 3.54 8.14 -6.68
N PRO A 45 4.59 7.69 -7.40
CA PRO A 45 4.56 7.65 -8.87
C PRO A 45 3.56 6.62 -9.42
N CYS A 46 3.28 5.56 -8.65
CA CYS A 46 2.50 4.41 -9.08
C CYS A 46 1.00 4.70 -9.21
N ARG A 47 0.47 5.60 -8.36
CA ARG A 47 -0.97 5.94 -8.34
C ARG A 47 -1.41 6.82 -9.52
N ARG A 48 -0.48 7.52 -10.20
CA ARG A 48 -0.80 8.43 -11.32
C ARG A 48 -0.88 7.74 -12.69
N LEU A 49 -0.35 6.53 -12.87
CA LEU A 49 -0.29 5.85 -14.17
C LEU A 49 -1.57 5.12 -14.59
N LEU A 50 -2.60 5.10 -13.74
CA LEU A 50 -3.95 4.60 -14.10
C LEU A 50 -4.69 5.52 -15.09
N ALA A 51 -4.14 6.67 -15.45
CA ALA A 51 -4.64 7.51 -16.54
C ALA A 51 -4.04 7.04 -17.87
N GLY A 52 -4.66 6.02 -18.48
CA GLY A 52 -4.19 5.35 -19.70
C GLY A 52 -3.81 6.30 -20.83
N GLY A 53 -2.52 6.28 -21.20
CA GLY A 53 -2.02 6.77 -22.49
C GLY A 53 -1.69 5.59 -23.41
N PRO A 54 -1.78 5.76 -24.75
CA PRO A 54 -1.55 4.66 -25.69
C PRO A 54 -0.08 4.19 -25.66
N PRO A 55 0.17 2.88 -25.82
CA PRO A 55 1.53 2.34 -25.76
C PRO A 55 2.38 2.84 -26.93
N ASN A 56 3.61 3.27 -26.61
CA ASN A 56 4.61 3.70 -27.58
C ASN A 56 5.15 2.47 -28.36
N PRO A 57 5.20 2.48 -29.71
CA PRO A 57 5.58 1.30 -30.52
C PRO A 57 7.00 0.76 -30.28
N LEU A 58 7.86 1.54 -29.61
CA LEU A 58 9.24 1.15 -29.26
C LEU A 58 9.35 0.03 -28.20
N HIS A 59 8.28 -0.30 -27.48
CA HIS A 59 8.30 -1.35 -26.45
C HIS A 59 8.26 -2.78 -27.02
N LEU A 60 7.87 -2.97 -28.28
CA LEU A 60 7.80 -4.30 -28.91
C LEU A 60 9.17 -4.85 -29.33
N LEU A 61 10.21 -4.01 -29.36
CA LEU A 61 11.54 -4.40 -29.84
C LEU A 61 12.52 -4.76 -28.71
N THR A 62 12.21 -4.44 -27.46
CA THR A 62 13.14 -4.57 -26.33
C THR A 62 12.91 -5.81 -25.47
N ASN A 63 11.87 -6.63 -25.72
CA ASN A 63 11.37 -7.61 -24.74
C ASN A 63 11.17 -6.99 -23.35
N GLN A 64 10.98 -5.67 -23.27
CA GLN A 64 10.77 -4.96 -22.01
C GLN A 64 9.32 -5.16 -21.59
N PRO A 65 9.06 -5.54 -20.33
CA PRO A 65 7.69 -5.63 -19.85
C PRO A 65 6.96 -4.28 -19.98
N PRO A 66 5.62 -4.29 -20.15
CA PRO A 66 4.85 -3.10 -20.43
C PRO A 66 5.01 -2.04 -19.31
N PRO A 67 5.04 -0.73 -19.65
CA PRO A 67 5.32 0.36 -18.72
C PRO A 67 4.18 0.68 -17.73
N THR A 68 3.27 -0.26 -17.50
CA THR A 68 2.10 -0.08 -16.62
C THR A 68 2.36 -0.49 -15.17
N THR A 69 3.58 -0.89 -14.84
CA THR A 69 3.95 -1.49 -13.55
C THR A 69 4.79 -0.53 -12.72
N CYS A 70 4.64 -0.59 -11.40
CA CYS A 70 5.41 0.20 -10.43
C CYS A 70 6.94 0.06 -10.66
N PRO A 71 7.79 1.04 -10.30
CA PRO A 71 9.25 0.88 -10.45
C PRO A 71 9.78 -0.40 -9.76
N ASP A 72 9.21 -0.77 -8.61
CA ASP A 72 9.58 -1.98 -7.89
C ASP A 72 9.11 -3.27 -8.59
N GLU A 73 7.95 -3.25 -9.24
CA GLU A 73 7.44 -4.38 -10.04
C GLU A 73 8.26 -4.59 -11.30
N GLN A 74 8.66 -3.50 -11.97
CA GLN A 74 9.59 -3.54 -13.11
C GLN A 74 10.92 -4.14 -12.69
N ARG A 75 11.47 -3.67 -11.56
CA ARG A 75 12.73 -4.17 -11.02
C ARG A 75 12.67 -5.66 -10.68
N LEU A 76 11.55 -6.14 -10.12
CA LEU A 76 11.35 -7.58 -9.88
C LEU A 76 11.32 -8.36 -11.18
N LEU A 77 10.66 -7.83 -12.21
CA LEU A 77 10.50 -8.52 -13.49
C LEU A 77 11.83 -8.55 -14.26
N GLU A 78 12.56 -7.46 -14.33
CA GLU A 78 13.92 -7.38 -14.87
C GLU A 78 14.87 -8.32 -14.14
N ALA A 79 14.82 -8.34 -12.81
CA ALA A 79 15.64 -9.25 -12.00
C ALA A 79 15.33 -10.71 -12.27
N SER A 80 14.05 -11.07 -12.42
CA SER A 80 13.64 -12.42 -12.74
C SER A 80 14.12 -12.86 -14.14
N MET A 81 14.02 -11.97 -15.14
CA MET A 81 14.49 -12.24 -16.50
C MET A 81 16.02 -12.37 -16.53
N ALA A 82 16.73 -11.49 -15.84
CA ALA A 82 18.19 -11.49 -15.79
C ALA A 82 18.75 -12.72 -15.05
N TYR A 83 18.07 -13.17 -13.98
CA TYR A 83 18.39 -14.41 -13.29
C TYR A 83 18.25 -15.64 -14.20
N VAL A 84 17.15 -15.72 -14.97
CA VAL A 84 16.96 -16.79 -15.96
C VAL A 84 17.99 -16.73 -17.09
N ALA A 85 18.41 -15.53 -17.49
CA ALA A 85 19.48 -15.32 -18.46
C ALA A 85 20.90 -15.60 -17.93
N GLY A 86 21.05 -15.95 -16.64
CA GLY A 86 22.33 -16.25 -16.00
C GLY A 86 23.15 -15.04 -15.57
N ASN A 87 22.60 -13.83 -15.67
CA ASN A 87 23.26 -12.57 -15.28
C ASN A 87 22.46 -11.90 -14.14
N PRO A 88 22.61 -12.32 -12.87
CA PRO A 88 21.85 -11.75 -11.77
C PRO A 88 22.23 -10.28 -11.53
N ILE A 89 21.25 -9.38 -11.59
CA ILE A 89 21.43 -7.93 -11.35
C ILE A 89 21.34 -7.54 -9.87
N MET A 90 20.82 -8.44 -9.02
CA MET A 90 20.68 -8.26 -7.57
C MET A 90 20.97 -9.57 -6.85
N THR A 91 21.22 -9.49 -5.55
CA THR A 91 21.47 -10.67 -4.70
C THR A 91 20.16 -11.40 -4.35
N ASP A 92 20.24 -12.70 -4.04
CA ASP A 92 19.06 -13.51 -3.65
C ASP A 92 18.31 -12.89 -2.46
N ALA A 93 19.03 -12.31 -1.49
CA ALA A 93 18.44 -11.67 -0.32
C ALA A 93 17.67 -10.39 -0.69
N GLU A 94 18.23 -9.56 -1.57
CA GLU A 94 17.55 -8.36 -2.07
C GLU A 94 16.30 -8.72 -2.87
N PHE A 95 16.36 -9.79 -3.67
CA PHE A 95 15.22 -10.28 -4.44
C PHE A 95 14.09 -10.79 -3.56
N ASP A 96 14.42 -11.55 -2.51
CA ASP A 96 13.45 -12.05 -1.54
C ASP A 96 12.79 -10.92 -0.74
N GLU A 97 13.56 -9.88 -0.35
CA GLU A 97 13.01 -8.71 0.32
C GLU A 97 12.05 -7.93 -0.60
N LEU A 98 12.45 -7.72 -1.86
CA LEU A 98 11.63 -7.03 -2.86
C LEU A 98 10.31 -7.78 -3.09
N LYS A 99 10.37 -9.11 -3.23
CA LYS A 99 9.18 -9.98 -3.30
C LYS A 99 8.30 -9.85 -2.07
N LEU A 100 8.89 -9.87 -0.87
CA LEU A 100 8.13 -9.77 0.37
C LEU A 100 7.45 -8.41 0.53
N ARG A 101 8.10 -7.32 0.10
CA ARG A 101 7.51 -5.98 0.08
C ARG A 101 6.32 -5.91 -0.87
N LEU A 102 6.50 -6.32 -2.12
CA LEU A 102 5.44 -6.32 -3.13
C LEU A 102 4.25 -7.22 -2.75
N ARG A 103 4.50 -8.34 -2.05
CA ARG A 103 3.44 -9.18 -1.46
C ARG A 103 2.64 -8.46 -0.37
N LYS A 104 3.31 -7.65 0.47
CA LYS A 104 2.62 -6.85 1.49
C LYS A 104 1.80 -5.72 0.88
N GLU A 105 2.28 -5.15 -0.22
CA GLU A 105 1.58 -4.11 -0.99
C GLU A 105 0.40 -4.66 -1.81
N GLY A 106 0.39 -5.97 -2.07
CA GLY A 106 -0.71 -6.65 -2.76
C GLY A 106 -0.55 -6.70 -4.27
N SER A 107 0.69 -6.59 -4.78
CA SER A 107 0.98 -6.71 -6.21
C SER A 107 0.52 -8.08 -6.75
N GLU A 108 -0.20 -8.07 -7.87
CA GLU A 108 -0.69 -9.29 -8.54
C GLU A 108 0.46 -10.09 -9.17
N ILE A 109 1.53 -9.41 -9.60
CA ILE A 109 2.67 -10.03 -10.30
C ILE A 109 3.43 -11.01 -9.41
N VAL A 110 3.39 -10.81 -8.09
CA VAL A 110 4.11 -11.66 -7.12
C VAL A 110 3.23 -12.80 -6.61
N GLN A 111 1.96 -12.87 -7.02
CA GLN A 111 1.08 -13.95 -6.60
C GLN A 111 1.42 -15.22 -7.38
N GLU A 112 2.06 -16.16 -6.70
CA GLU A 112 2.37 -17.46 -7.27
C GLU A 112 1.39 -18.52 -6.74
N GLY A 113 1.09 -19.52 -7.57
CA GLY A 113 0.34 -20.71 -7.15
C GLY A 113 1.10 -21.56 -6.11
N PRO A 114 0.54 -22.68 -5.66
CA PRO A 114 1.18 -23.53 -4.64
C PRO A 114 2.55 -24.03 -5.09
N ARG A 115 3.58 -23.80 -4.26
CA ARG A 115 4.96 -24.21 -4.50
C ARG A 115 5.39 -25.25 -3.47
N CYS A 116 6.13 -26.24 -3.95
CA CYS A 116 6.81 -27.22 -3.10
C CYS A 116 8.27 -26.80 -2.97
N SER A 117 8.73 -26.46 -1.77
CA SER A 117 10.18 -26.36 -1.54
C SER A 117 10.72 -27.74 -1.20
N LEU A 118 11.57 -28.27 -2.09
CA LEU A 118 12.32 -29.50 -1.86
C LEU A 118 13.26 -29.36 -0.64
N ARG A 119 13.81 -28.16 -0.41
CA ARG A 119 14.74 -27.88 0.69
C ARG A 119 14.06 -28.00 2.05
N SER A 120 12.86 -27.43 2.20
CA SER A 120 12.12 -27.44 3.46
C SER A 120 11.11 -28.58 3.58
N ARG A 121 10.96 -29.41 2.54
CA ARG A 121 9.94 -30.48 2.41
C ARG A 121 8.53 -29.99 2.74
N LYS A 122 8.24 -28.71 2.47
CA LYS A 122 6.99 -28.04 2.80
C LYS A 122 6.36 -27.47 1.54
N VAL A 123 5.04 -27.65 1.44
CA VAL A 123 4.22 -27.00 0.41
C VAL A 123 3.65 -25.73 1.01
N TYR A 124 3.83 -24.63 0.30
CA TYR A 124 3.29 -23.33 0.68
C TYR A 124 2.55 -22.67 -0.48
N SER A 125 1.60 -21.80 -0.14
CA SER A 125 0.92 -20.93 -1.09
C SER A 125 0.92 -19.50 -0.58
N ASP A 126 0.94 -18.54 -1.52
CA ASP A 126 0.94 -17.13 -1.20
C ASP A 126 -0.46 -16.67 -0.74
N LEU A 127 -0.49 -15.69 0.16
CA LEU A 127 -1.71 -15.04 0.63
C LEU A 127 -1.84 -13.63 0.11
N THR A 128 -3.08 -13.27 -0.12
CA THR A 128 -3.47 -11.93 -0.53
C THR A 128 -4.43 -11.33 0.48
N VAL A 129 -4.36 -10.00 0.58
CA VAL A 129 -5.20 -9.19 1.44
C VAL A 129 -6.60 -9.12 0.82
N ASP A 130 -7.63 -9.56 1.53
CA ASP A 130 -9.01 -9.48 1.06
C ASP A 130 -9.61 -8.11 1.40
N TYR A 131 -9.31 -7.12 0.55
CA TYR A 131 -9.81 -5.75 0.73
C TYR A 131 -11.34 -5.69 0.74
N PHE A 132 -12.02 -6.54 -0.02
CA PHE A 132 -13.47 -6.55 -0.11
C PHE A 132 -14.10 -6.96 1.21
N LYS A 133 -13.63 -8.05 1.83
CA LYS A 133 -14.13 -8.46 3.15
C LYS A 133 -13.76 -7.48 4.25
N MET A 134 -12.60 -6.82 4.15
CA MET A 134 -12.22 -5.75 5.08
C MET A 134 -13.16 -4.56 5.00
N PHE A 135 -13.56 -4.17 3.79
CA PHE A 135 -14.56 -3.12 3.59
C PHE A 135 -15.94 -3.55 4.12
N LEU A 136 -16.38 -4.77 3.81
CA LEU A 136 -17.67 -5.31 4.28
C LEU A 136 -17.78 -5.34 5.80
N LEU A 137 -16.67 -5.49 6.51
CA LEU A 137 -16.66 -5.48 7.97
C LEU A 137 -17.11 -4.13 8.56
N ASN A 138 -16.93 -3.03 7.83
CA ASN A 138 -17.35 -1.68 8.25
C ASN A 138 -18.81 -1.36 7.90
N VAL A 139 -19.45 -2.14 7.01
CA VAL A 139 -20.81 -1.88 6.54
C VAL A 139 -21.84 -1.90 7.69
N PRO A 140 -21.84 -2.87 8.62
CA PRO A 140 -22.79 -2.87 9.73
C PRO A 140 -22.69 -1.62 10.61
N ALA A 141 -21.46 -1.16 10.90
CA ALA A 141 -21.25 0.06 11.69
C ALA A 141 -21.73 1.31 10.95
N ALA A 142 -21.54 1.36 9.63
CA ALA A 142 -22.08 2.45 8.81
C ALA A 142 -23.62 2.48 8.83
N VAL A 143 -24.28 1.32 8.78
CA VAL A 143 -25.75 1.24 8.91
C VAL A 143 -26.20 1.77 10.27
N VAL A 144 -25.56 1.34 11.37
CA VAL A 144 -25.88 1.82 12.72
C VAL A 144 -25.66 3.33 12.85
N ALA A 145 -24.55 3.85 12.33
CA ALA A 145 -24.24 5.28 12.36
C ALA A 145 -25.26 6.10 11.55
N LEU A 146 -25.66 5.61 10.38
CA LEU A 146 -26.71 6.24 9.56
C LEU A 146 -28.06 6.22 10.28
N THR A 147 -28.47 5.09 10.85
CA THR A 147 -29.73 5.00 11.61
C THR A 147 -29.72 5.93 12.82
N LEU A 148 -28.61 6.00 13.55
CA LEU A 148 -28.48 6.92 14.68
C LEU A 148 -28.52 8.39 14.24
N PHE A 149 -27.89 8.71 13.11
CA PHE A 149 -27.92 10.06 12.54
C PHE A 149 -29.36 10.47 12.17
N PHE A 150 -30.09 9.66 11.41
CA PHE A 150 -31.49 9.92 11.07
C PHE A 150 -32.40 9.99 12.31
N PHE A 151 -32.18 9.11 13.30
CA PHE A 151 -32.96 9.14 14.54
C PHE A 151 -32.72 10.41 15.36
N LEU A 152 -31.47 10.89 15.41
CA LEU A 152 -31.14 12.16 16.05
C LEU A 152 -31.72 13.33 15.26
N ASP A 153 -31.72 13.27 13.93
CA ASP A 153 -32.32 14.26 13.04
C ASP A 153 -33.82 14.46 13.36
N ASP A 154 -34.56 13.35 13.45
CA ASP A 154 -35.98 13.33 13.83
C ASP A 154 -36.21 13.85 15.27
N LEU A 155 -35.37 13.45 16.24
CA LEU A 155 -35.56 13.77 17.66
C LEU A 155 -35.16 15.21 18.02
N THR A 156 -34.06 15.70 17.44
CA THR A 156 -33.55 17.05 17.71
C THR A 156 -34.23 18.12 16.85
N GLY A 157 -35.18 17.72 15.99
CA GLY A 157 -35.93 18.63 15.15
C GLY A 157 -35.08 19.27 14.06
N PHE A 158 -34.07 18.55 13.55
CA PHE A 158 -33.32 18.95 12.36
C PHE A 158 -34.17 18.73 11.08
N GLU A 159 -35.43 19.16 11.08
CA GLU A 159 -36.16 19.53 9.87
C GLU A 159 -35.53 20.78 9.21
N ILE A 160 -34.20 20.92 9.11
CA ILE A 160 -33.55 22.07 8.48
C ILE A 160 -33.72 22.06 6.96
N THR A 161 -34.20 20.98 6.34
CA THR A 161 -34.73 21.08 4.97
C THR A 161 -36.06 21.83 4.88
N TYR A 162 -36.80 22.03 5.98
CA TYR A 162 -38.13 22.67 5.98
C TYR A 162 -38.29 23.90 6.90
N LEU A 163 -37.57 24.01 8.02
CA LEU A 163 -37.71 25.10 9.02
C LEU A 163 -36.61 26.18 8.96
N LEU A 164 -35.46 25.88 8.36
CA LEU A 164 -34.49 26.88 7.91
C LEU A 164 -34.41 26.74 6.41
N GLU A 165 -35.06 27.63 5.69
CA GLU A 165 -34.98 27.77 4.23
C GLU A 165 -33.55 28.19 3.84
N LEU A 166 -32.58 27.31 4.07
CA LEU A 166 -31.18 27.52 3.76
C LEU A 166 -31.12 27.53 2.23
N PRO A 167 -30.94 28.70 1.59
CA PRO A 167 -31.08 28.79 0.15
C PRO A 167 -30.08 27.83 -0.48
N GLU A 168 -30.51 27.11 -1.52
CA GLU A 168 -29.58 26.38 -2.37
C GLU A 168 -28.47 27.37 -2.79
N PRO A 169 -27.20 27.14 -2.38
CA PRO A 169 -26.49 25.86 -2.34
C PRO A 169 -26.04 25.35 -0.95
N PHE A 170 -26.41 26.00 0.16
CA PHE A 170 -25.78 25.72 1.46
C PHE A 170 -26.15 24.36 2.07
N SER A 171 -27.35 23.83 1.78
CA SER A 171 -27.78 22.49 2.23
C SER A 171 -26.87 21.38 1.70
N PHE A 172 -26.54 21.43 0.40
CA PHE A 172 -25.61 20.48 -0.20
C PHE A 172 -24.23 20.52 0.47
N ILE A 173 -23.73 21.73 0.75
CA ILE A 173 -22.43 21.91 1.41
C ILE A 173 -22.46 21.30 2.82
N PHE A 174 -23.52 21.57 3.60
CA PHE A 174 -23.63 21.01 4.95
C PHE A 174 -23.68 19.48 4.95
N THR A 175 -24.47 18.85 4.07
CA THR A 175 -24.58 17.38 4.04
C THR A 175 -23.27 16.71 3.63
N TRP A 176 -22.56 17.24 2.63
CA TRP A 176 -21.33 16.62 2.15
C TRP A 176 -20.09 16.93 3.00
N PHE A 177 -20.05 18.10 3.66
CA PHE A 177 -18.87 18.54 4.41
C PHE A 177 -19.04 18.47 5.93
N ALA A 178 -20.26 18.43 6.46
CA ALA A 178 -20.52 18.27 7.90
C ALA A 178 -21.15 16.90 8.20
N ALA A 179 -22.25 16.55 7.56
CA ALA A 179 -22.97 15.31 7.90
C ALA A 179 -22.20 14.04 7.47
N LEU A 180 -21.79 13.93 6.21
CA LEU A 180 -21.07 12.75 5.72
C LEU A 180 -19.73 12.50 6.43
N PRO A 181 -18.87 13.51 6.67
CA PRO A 181 -17.64 13.30 7.43
C PRO A 181 -17.89 12.91 8.88
N LEU A 182 -18.94 13.47 9.51
CA LEU A 182 -19.35 13.09 10.86
C LEU A 182 -19.85 11.65 10.92
N ILE A 183 -20.70 11.23 9.99
CA ILE A 183 -21.19 9.84 9.89
C ILE A 183 -20.02 8.88 9.66
N PHE A 184 -19.10 9.22 8.75
CA PHE A 184 -17.91 8.41 8.51
C PHE A 184 -17.04 8.31 9.77
N TRP A 185 -16.80 9.43 10.46
CA TRP A 185 -16.03 9.44 11.70
C TRP A 185 -16.68 8.58 12.80
N VAL A 186 -18.00 8.70 13.00
CA VAL A 186 -18.75 7.86 13.95
C VAL A 186 -18.69 6.38 13.56
N ALA A 187 -18.87 6.05 12.27
CA ALA A 187 -18.77 4.67 11.79
C ALA A 187 -17.37 4.10 12.05
N GLN A 188 -16.30 4.85 11.77
CA GLN A 188 -14.93 4.44 12.07
C GLN A 188 -14.66 4.31 13.58
N ALA A 189 -15.22 5.20 14.40
CA ALA A 189 -15.11 5.13 15.86
C ALA A 189 -15.77 3.86 16.42
N ILE A 190 -16.96 3.50 15.92
CA ILE A 190 -17.66 2.27 16.31
C ILE A 190 -16.86 1.04 15.85
N THR A 191 -16.40 1.02 14.59
CA THR A 191 -15.65 -0.12 14.04
C THR A 191 -14.33 -0.35 14.77
N SER A 192 -13.56 0.70 15.04
CA SER A 192 -12.29 0.60 15.78
C SER A 192 -12.46 0.23 17.26
N ALA A 193 -13.63 0.49 17.85
CA ALA A 193 -13.95 0.04 19.20
C ALA A 193 -14.26 -1.46 19.26
N ILE A 194 -14.94 -2.01 18.24
CA ILE A 194 -15.41 -3.40 18.20
C ILE A 194 -14.34 -4.34 17.63
N VAL A 195 -13.69 -3.93 16.54
CA VAL A 195 -12.69 -4.72 15.82
C VAL A 195 -11.38 -3.94 15.72
N LYS A 196 -10.33 -4.49 16.33
CA LYS A 196 -8.97 -3.91 16.29
C LYS A 196 -8.08 -4.71 15.37
N ASP A 197 -7.25 -4.00 14.61
CA ASP A 197 -6.19 -4.55 13.75
C ASP A 197 -6.68 -5.71 12.87
N PHE A 198 -7.79 -5.49 12.16
CA PHE A 198 -8.36 -6.51 11.27
C PHE A 198 -7.51 -6.67 10.01
N LEU A 199 -7.14 -7.90 9.74
CA LEU A 199 -6.39 -8.28 8.57
C LEU A 199 -6.91 -9.63 8.09
N ILE A 200 -7.63 -9.59 6.98
CA ILE A 200 -8.23 -10.78 6.38
C ILE A 200 -7.34 -11.24 5.25
N LEU A 201 -6.85 -12.47 5.35
CA LEU A 201 -6.04 -13.08 4.32
C LEU A 201 -6.82 -14.17 3.59
N LYS A 202 -6.78 -14.13 2.27
CA LYS A 202 -7.31 -15.15 1.38
C LYS A 202 -6.17 -15.82 0.62
N GLY A 203 -6.30 -17.11 0.33
CA GLY A 203 -5.34 -17.82 -0.49
C GLY A 203 -5.81 -19.23 -0.88
N PRO A 204 -5.25 -19.79 -1.95
CA PRO A 204 -5.58 -21.14 -2.39
C PRO A 204 -4.97 -22.19 -1.46
N CYS A 205 -5.71 -23.26 -1.19
CA CYS A 205 -5.22 -24.41 -0.45
C CYS A 205 -4.09 -25.11 -1.23
N PRO A 206 -2.93 -25.41 -0.62
CA PRO A 206 -1.83 -26.12 -1.27
C PRO A 206 -2.17 -27.56 -1.68
N ASN A 207 -3.22 -28.17 -1.12
CA ASN A 207 -3.63 -29.54 -1.42
C ASN A 207 -4.70 -29.59 -2.54
N CYS A 208 -5.78 -28.80 -2.42
CA CYS A 208 -6.92 -28.88 -3.35
C CYS A 208 -7.16 -27.63 -4.20
N GLY A 209 -6.38 -26.57 -4.02
CA GLY A 209 -6.56 -25.30 -4.74
C GLY A 209 -7.76 -24.45 -4.30
N ASN A 210 -8.64 -24.97 -3.43
CA ASN A 210 -9.80 -24.20 -2.95
C ASN A 210 -9.39 -22.96 -2.17
N GLU A 211 -10.05 -21.83 -2.43
CA GLU A 211 -9.81 -20.59 -1.71
C GLU A 211 -10.31 -20.72 -0.27
N ASN A 212 -9.43 -20.45 0.68
CA ASN A 212 -9.76 -20.40 2.10
C ASN A 212 -9.34 -19.05 2.68
N LEU A 213 -10.09 -18.59 3.67
CA LEU A 213 -9.89 -17.31 4.33
C LEU A 213 -9.51 -17.50 5.80
N SER A 214 -8.68 -16.60 6.30
CA SER A 214 -8.34 -16.50 7.72
C SER A 214 -8.49 -15.06 8.18
N PHE A 215 -9.03 -14.90 9.38
CA PHE A 215 -9.18 -13.61 10.03
C PHE A 215 -8.11 -13.42 11.10
N PHE A 216 -7.33 -12.36 10.98
CA PHE A 216 -6.44 -11.86 12.01
C PHE A 216 -7.04 -10.58 12.59
N GLY A 217 -7.09 -10.48 13.91
CA GLY A 217 -7.58 -9.29 14.59
C GLY A 217 -8.22 -9.61 15.93
N THR A 218 -8.68 -8.59 16.63
CA THR A 218 -9.37 -8.76 17.93
C THR A 218 -10.84 -8.42 17.76
N ILE A 219 -11.72 -9.33 18.16
CA ILE A 219 -13.18 -9.10 18.19
C ILE A 219 -13.58 -8.95 19.65
N LEU A 220 -14.11 -7.79 20.05
CA LEU A 220 -14.69 -7.57 21.39
C LEU A 220 -13.78 -8.09 22.52
N SER A 221 -12.49 -7.75 22.49
CA SER A 221 -11.40 -8.16 23.41
C SER A 221 -10.82 -9.57 23.27
N VAL A 222 -11.39 -10.45 22.45
CA VAL A 222 -10.82 -11.79 22.21
C VAL A 222 -9.85 -11.73 21.02
N PRO A 223 -8.54 -11.95 21.23
CA PRO A 223 -7.57 -11.94 20.14
C PRO A 223 -7.77 -13.19 19.28
N SER A 224 -8.14 -12.98 18.02
CA SER A 224 -8.16 -13.99 16.99
C SER A 224 -6.84 -13.91 16.21
N GLY A 225 -5.85 -14.69 16.66
CA GLY A 225 -4.89 -15.25 15.72
C GLY A 225 -3.53 -14.61 15.50
N GLY A 226 -3.07 -13.73 16.39
CA GLY A 226 -1.66 -13.27 16.50
C GLY A 226 -0.83 -13.25 15.19
N ALA A 227 0.34 -13.87 15.23
CA ALA A 227 1.22 -14.02 14.05
C ALA A 227 0.84 -15.25 13.20
N ARG A 228 0.23 -16.28 13.79
CA ARG A 228 -0.10 -17.53 13.13
C ARG A 228 -1.49 -18.03 13.51
N ASN A 229 -2.21 -18.51 12.50
CA ASN A 229 -3.57 -19.02 12.62
C ASN A 229 -3.69 -20.40 11.98
N SER A 230 -4.29 -21.36 12.69
CA SER A 230 -4.61 -22.68 12.12
C SER A 230 -6.09 -22.74 11.71
N VAL A 231 -6.37 -22.91 10.43
CA VAL A 231 -7.73 -23.00 9.87
C VAL A 231 -7.85 -24.31 9.07
N LYS A 232 -8.99 -24.99 9.13
CA LYS A 232 -9.23 -26.17 8.29
C LYS A 232 -9.75 -25.76 6.91
N CYS A 233 -9.26 -26.42 5.86
CA CYS A 233 -9.79 -26.19 4.52
C CYS A 233 -11.26 -26.63 4.43
N ALA A 234 -12.12 -25.84 3.79
CA ALA A 234 -13.55 -26.15 3.63
C ALA A 234 -13.80 -27.41 2.78
N ASN A 235 -12.99 -27.63 1.74
CA ASN A 235 -13.15 -28.77 0.83
C ASN A 235 -12.40 -30.04 1.31
N CYS A 236 -11.08 -29.97 1.49
CA CYS A 236 -10.26 -31.16 1.81
C CYS A 236 -10.03 -31.38 3.32
N SER A 237 -10.55 -30.53 4.20
CA SER A 237 -10.39 -30.60 5.67
C SER A 237 -8.96 -30.57 6.22
N SER A 238 -7.95 -30.42 5.37
CA SER A 238 -6.55 -30.35 5.81
C SER A 238 -6.35 -29.11 6.68
N SER A 239 -5.60 -29.24 7.77
CA SER A 239 -5.17 -28.12 8.59
C SER A 239 -4.21 -27.24 7.79
N LEU A 240 -4.48 -25.94 7.75
CA LEU A 240 -3.69 -24.91 7.10
C LEU A 240 -3.18 -23.95 8.16
N VAL A 241 -1.88 -23.67 8.15
CA VAL A 241 -1.25 -22.70 9.04
C VAL A 241 -0.97 -21.44 8.24
N TYR A 242 -1.66 -20.37 8.59
CA TYR A 242 -1.54 -19.05 8.00
C TYR A 242 -0.53 -18.23 8.81
N ASP A 243 0.47 -17.67 8.14
CA ASP A 243 1.42 -16.71 8.73
C ASP A 243 1.13 -15.29 8.23
N SER A 244 0.84 -14.37 9.15
CA SER A 244 0.47 -13.00 8.80
C SER A 244 1.65 -12.15 8.35
N ALA A 245 2.87 -12.43 8.85
CA ALA A 245 4.06 -11.64 8.59
C ALA A 245 4.67 -11.98 7.22
N SER A 246 4.76 -13.27 6.91
CA SER A 246 5.32 -13.75 5.64
C SER A 246 4.29 -13.85 4.51
N ARG A 247 2.99 -13.72 4.82
CA ARG A 247 1.89 -13.90 3.85
C ARG A 247 1.95 -15.28 3.17
N LEU A 248 2.23 -16.34 3.95
CA LEU A 248 2.32 -17.73 3.45
C LEU A 248 1.37 -18.68 4.20
N ILE A 249 0.69 -19.54 3.46
CA ILE A 249 -0.05 -20.69 4.00
C ILE A 249 0.90 -21.88 3.93
N THR A 250 1.02 -22.61 5.03
CA THR A 250 1.79 -23.85 5.10
C THR A 250 0.92 -24.98 5.58
N LEU A 251 1.19 -26.19 5.10
CA LEU A 251 0.65 -27.38 5.75
C LEU A 251 1.48 -27.64 7.02
N PRO A 252 0.85 -27.94 8.17
CA PRO A 252 1.60 -28.42 9.31
C PRO A 252 2.30 -29.70 8.89
N GLU A 253 3.56 -29.78 9.24
CA GLU A 253 4.37 -30.98 9.03
C GLU A 253 3.65 -32.12 9.74
N THR A 254 3.14 -33.10 8.98
CA THR A 254 2.76 -34.38 9.55
C THR A 254 4.03 -34.90 10.21
N ALA A 255 4.06 -34.88 11.55
CA ALA A 255 5.08 -35.56 12.32
C ALA A 255 5.21 -36.96 11.71
N GLU A 256 6.44 -37.26 11.25
CA GLU A 256 6.81 -38.48 10.55
C GLU A 256 6.11 -39.69 11.21
N ALA A 257 5.36 -40.43 10.40
CA ALA A 257 4.89 -41.78 10.74
C ALA A 257 5.90 -42.80 10.19
#